data_AF-A0A7G1IJB5-F1
#
_entry.id   AF-A0A7G1IJB5-F1
#
_cell.length_a   1.000
_cell.length_b   1.000
_cell.length_c   1.000
_cell.angle_alpha   90.00
_cell.angle_beta   90.00
_cell.angle_gamma   90.00
#
_symmetry.space_group_name_H-M   'P 1'
#
loop_
_entity.id
_entity.type
_entity.pdbx_description
1 polymer ?
#
loop_
_entity_poly.entity_id
_entity_poly.type
_entity_poly.pdbx_seq_one_letter_code
_entity_poly.pdbx_strand_id
1 'polypeptide(L)'
;MTTMWGAPLHRRWRGAQLRDPRQARFLTLASLKWVIANRAYTPWYLVRYWRLLKFKLANPHIITRGMVFLGKGVEIHATPELAQLEIGRWVHIGDKNTIRAHEGSLRFGDKVVLGRDNVINCYLDIEIGASVLMADWCYICDFDHRMDDITVPIRTRAS
;
A
#
# COMPACT_ATOMS: atom_id res chain seq x y z
N MET A 1 -12.40 4.78 10.07
CA MET A 1 -12.24 3.99 11.30
C MET A 1 -11.45 2.78 10.87
N THR A 2 -10.16 2.69 11.20
CA THR A 2 -9.34 1.52 10.86
C THR A 2 -9.83 0.35 11.70
N THR A 3 -10.56 -0.58 11.09
CA THR A 3 -10.90 -1.87 11.68
C THR A 3 -9.61 -2.69 11.77
N MET A 4 -8.88 -2.46 12.86
CA MET A 4 -7.62 -3.13 13.19
C MET A 4 -7.96 -4.50 13.79
N TRP A 5 -7.71 -5.57 13.06
CA TRP A 5 -7.72 -6.94 13.56
C TRP A 5 -6.56 -7.18 14.53
N GLY A 6 -6.63 -6.59 15.74
CA GLY A 6 -5.92 -7.06 16.94
C GLY A 6 -4.39 -7.16 16.92
N ALA A 7 -3.71 -6.83 15.83
CA ALA A 7 -2.27 -7.00 15.72
C ALA A 7 -1.55 -6.00 16.64
N PRO A 8 -0.81 -6.47 17.65
CA PRO A 8 -0.24 -5.60 18.66
C PRO A 8 0.86 -4.72 18.05
N LEU A 9 0.87 -3.43 18.41
CA LEU A 9 1.79 -2.40 17.89
C LEU A 9 3.25 -2.84 17.89
N HIS A 10 3.70 -3.62 18.88
CA HIS A 10 5.08 -4.08 18.99
C HIS A 10 5.53 -4.98 17.82
N ARG A 11 4.65 -5.83 17.26
CA ARG A 11 5.02 -6.68 16.09
C ARG A 11 5.18 -5.85 14.82
N ARG A 12 4.34 -4.81 14.65
CA ARG A 12 4.45 -3.85 13.53
C ARG A 12 5.79 -3.11 13.57
N TRP A 13 6.26 -2.77 14.77
CA TRP A 13 7.53 -2.09 14.98
C TRP A 13 8.74 -3.03 14.84
N ARG A 14 8.60 -4.31 15.21
CA ARG A 14 9.65 -5.32 15.02
C ARG A 14 9.87 -5.61 13.52
N GLY A 15 8.79 -5.71 12.74
CA GLY A 15 8.88 -5.79 11.26
C GLY A 15 9.50 -4.56 10.61
N ALA A 16 9.41 -3.38 11.24
CA ALA A 16 10.04 -2.15 10.77
C ALA A 16 11.54 -2.04 11.09
N GLN A 17 12.10 -2.93 11.93
CA GLN A 17 13.56 -2.94 12.20
C GLN A 17 14.38 -3.46 11.02
N LEU A 18 13.76 -4.03 9.99
CA LEU A 18 14.39 -4.24 8.70
C LEU A 18 14.44 -2.89 7.98
N ARG A 19 15.52 -2.12 8.21
CA ARG A 19 15.86 -0.92 7.42
C ARG A 19 16.06 -1.36 5.96
N ASP A 20 14.98 -1.46 5.21
CA ASP A 20 15.03 -1.86 3.82
C ASP A 20 15.62 -0.71 2.98
N PRO A 21 16.70 -0.95 2.20
CA PRO A 21 17.31 0.07 1.35
C PRO A 21 16.35 0.68 0.32
N ARG A 22 15.22 0.03 0.04
CA ARG A 22 14.16 0.53 -0.87
C ARG A 22 13.27 1.59 -0.23
N GLN A 23 13.32 1.78 1.08
CA GLN A 23 12.52 2.79 1.76
C GLN A 23 13.06 4.20 1.49
N ALA A 24 12.23 5.06 0.90
CA ALA A 24 12.63 6.43 0.63
C ALA A 24 12.93 7.22 1.89
N ARG A 25 14.05 7.95 1.85
CA ARG A 25 14.38 8.99 2.82
C ARG A 25 13.59 10.25 2.45
N PHE A 26 12.38 10.37 3.00
CA PHE A 26 11.52 11.53 2.77
C PHE A 26 12.15 12.86 3.21
N LEU A 27 13.00 12.81 4.25
CA LEU A 27 13.68 13.96 4.86
C LEU A 27 15.06 14.21 4.22
N THR A 28 15.11 14.45 2.91
CA THR A 28 16.34 14.96 2.26
C THR A 28 16.16 16.42 1.85
N LEU A 29 17.26 17.18 1.84
CA LEU A 29 17.28 18.58 1.38
C LEU A 29 16.75 18.72 -0.05
N ALA A 30 16.88 17.67 -0.87
CA ALA A 30 16.31 17.60 -2.22
C ALA A 30 14.77 17.56 -2.20
N SER A 31 14.15 16.79 -1.30
CA SER A 31 12.69 16.78 -1.10
C SER A 31 12.19 18.16 -0.69
N LEU A 32 12.90 18.84 0.24
CA LEU A 32 12.50 20.16 0.72
C LEU A 32 12.63 21.23 -0.38
N LYS A 33 13.73 21.23 -1.13
CA LYS A 33 13.92 22.12 -2.29
C LYS A 33 12.85 21.89 -3.37
N TRP A 34 12.48 20.63 -3.64
CA TRP A 34 11.43 20.30 -4.60
C TRP A 34 10.05 20.80 -4.16
N VAL A 35 9.71 20.63 -2.87
CA VAL A 35 8.43 21.09 -2.31
C VAL A 35 8.30 22.61 -2.40
N ILE A 36 9.39 23.34 -2.12
CA ILE A 36 9.44 24.80 -2.22
C ILE A 36 9.37 25.24 -3.70
N ALA A 37 10.15 24.61 -4.58
CA ALA A 37 10.21 24.95 -6.00
C ALA A 37 8.88 24.70 -6.74
N ASN A 38 8.15 23.64 -6.38
CA ASN A 38 6.88 23.28 -7.04
C ASN A 38 5.64 23.83 -6.32
N ARG A 39 5.81 24.75 -5.36
CA ARG A 39 4.73 25.32 -4.53
C ARG A 39 3.83 24.26 -3.86
N ALA A 40 4.39 23.11 -3.52
CA ALA A 40 3.66 21.98 -2.92
C ALA A 40 3.41 22.16 -1.41
N TYR A 41 3.08 23.38 -0.99
CA TYR A 41 2.84 23.79 0.40
C TYR A 41 1.41 24.30 0.65
N THR A 42 0.51 24.19 -0.33
CA THR A 42 -0.89 24.57 -0.13
C THR A 42 -1.53 23.71 0.97
N PRO A 43 -2.55 24.23 1.70
CA PRO A 43 -3.16 23.54 2.85
C PRO A 43 -3.61 22.11 2.53
N TRP A 44 -4.03 21.89 1.29
CA TRP A 44 -4.40 20.57 0.77
C TRP A 44 -3.22 19.57 0.73
N TYR A 45 -2.02 20.02 0.40
CA TYR A 45 -0.80 19.19 0.43
C TYR A 45 -0.38 18.88 1.87
N LEU A 46 -0.50 19.84 2.80
CA LEU A 46 -0.20 19.60 4.21
C LEU A 46 -1.09 18.50 4.80
N VAL A 47 -2.38 18.48 4.47
CA VAL A 47 -3.28 17.38 4.87
C VAL A 47 -2.81 16.04 4.31
N ARG A 48 -2.33 16.00 3.05
CA ARG A 48 -1.79 14.77 2.45
C ARG A 48 -0.50 14.32 3.11
N TYR A 49 0.42 15.23 3.42
CA TYR A 49 1.65 14.91 4.16
C TYR A 49 1.35 14.42 5.58
N TRP A 50 0.40 15.04 6.27
CA TRP A 50 -0.04 14.56 7.58
C TRP A 50 -0.63 13.15 7.50
N ARG A 51 -1.43 12.84 6.47
CA ARG A 51 -1.96 11.48 6.25
C ARG A 51 -0.84 10.47 5.98
N LEU A 52 0.16 10.84 5.16
CA LEU A 52 1.32 9.99 4.90
C LEU A 52 2.13 9.76 6.18
N LEU A 53 2.35 10.80 6.99
CA LEU A 53 3.06 10.70 8.26
C LEU A 53 2.31 9.79 9.24
N LYS A 54 1.01 10.01 9.43
CA LYS A 54 0.16 9.16 10.27
C LYS A 54 0.16 7.70 9.78
N PHE A 55 0.11 7.50 8.46
CA PHE A 55 0.18 6.17 7.85
C PHE A 55 1.52 5.49 8.14
N LYS A 56 2.64 6.21 8.02
CA LYS A 56 3.97 5.70 8.34
C LYS A 56 4.17 5.37 9.81
N LEU A 57 3.62 6.19 10.70
CA LEU A 57 3.65 5.93 12.14
C LEU A 57 2.78 4.72 12.51
N ALA A 58 1.64 4.53 11.85
CA ALA A 58 0.77 3.39 12.07
C ALA A 58 1.31 2.09 11.46
N ASN A 59 1.96 2.16 10.29
CA ASN A 59 2.45 1.02 9.52
C ASN A 59 3.93 1.21 9.14
N PRO A 60 4.85 1.13 10.10
CA PRO A 60 6.26 1.37 9.82
C PRO A 60 6.88 0.25 8.97
N HIS A 61 6.26 -0.93 8.92
CA HIS A 61 6.67 -2.10 8.12
C HIS A 61 6.35 -2.00 6.62
N ILE A 62 5.54 -1.01 6.19
CA ILE A 62 5.20 -0.83 4.78
C ILE A 62 6.31 -0.04 4.07
N ILE A 63 6.86 -0.61 3.00
CA ILE A 63 7.92 0.00 2.22
C ILE A 63 7.28 1.03 1.29
N THR A 64 7.75 2.28 1.36
CA THR A 64 7.34 3.33 0.42
C THR A 64 8.60 3.88 -0.23
N ARG A 65 8.70 3.75 -1.54
CA ARG A 65 9.85 4.17 -2.35
C ARG A 65 9.86 5.67 -2.66
N GLY A 66 8.81 6.40 -2.30
CA GLY A 66 8.76 7.86 -2.42
C GLY A 66 7.41 8.42 -2.01
N MET A 67 7.06 9.59 -2.55
CA MET A 67 5.83 10.29 -2.19
C MET A 67 4.59 9.46 -2.55
N VAL A 68 3.68 9.31 -1.59
CA VAL A 68 2.40 8.63 -1.76
C VAL A 68 1.28 9.58 -1.32
N PHE A 69 0.28 9.74 -2.17
CA PHE A 69 -0.89 10.55 -1.89
C PHE A 69 -2.03 9.66 -1.44
N LEU A 70 -2.50 9.88 -0.20
CA LEU A 70 -3.58 9.11 0.40
C LEU A 70 -4.87 9.93 0.49
N GLY A 71 -5.93 9.41 -0.13
CA GLY A 71 -7.30 9.89 -0.03
C GLY A 71 -7.89 9.78 1.38
N LYS A 72 -9.14 10.22 1.53
CA LYS A 72 -9.89 10.13 2.79
C LYS A 72 -10.43 8.71 2.95
N GLY A 73 -10.29 8.15 4.14
CA GLY A 73 -10.85 6.83 4.47
C GLY A 73 -10.15 5.67 3.78
N VAL A 74 -8.90 5.85 3.34
CA VAL A 74 -8.08 4.75 2.81
C VAL A 74 -7.74 3.79 3.95
N GLU A 75 -7.97 2.51 3.70
CA GLU A 75 -7.63 1.40 4.59
C GLU A 75 -6.53 0.57 3.95
N ILE A 76 -5.36 0.53 4.57
CA ILE A 76 -4.25 -0.28 4.13
C ILE A 76 -3.85 -1.20 5.27
N HIS A 77 -3.87 -2.49 5.00
CA HIS A 77 -3.52 -3.55 5.91
C HIS A 77 -2.42 -4.42 5.29
N ALA A 78 -1.39 -4.70 6.06
CA ALA A 78 -0.36 -5.67 5.72
C ALA A 78 -0.04 -6.44 7.00
N THR A 79 -0.21 -7.76 6.98
CA THR A 79 0.11 -8.61 8.13
C THR A 79 1.61 -8.51 8.42
N PRO A 80 2.02 -8.03 9.61
CA PRO A 80 3.43 -7.95 9.96
C PRO A 80 4.10 -9.32 9.85
N GLU A 81 5.35 -9.36 9.39
CA GLU A 81 6.19 -10.57 9.26
C GLU A 81 5.76 -11.57 8.17
N LEU A 82 4.50 -11.55 7.72
CA LEU A 82 3.97 -12.46 6.69
C LEU A 82 3.73 -11.80 5.33
N ALA A 83 3.43 -10.50 5.32
CA ALA A 83 3.14 -9.77 4.09
C ALA A 83 4.10 -8.59 3.89
N GLN A 84 4.63 -8.46 2.67
CA GLN A 84 5.45 -7.33 2.25
C GLN A 84 4.66 -6.44 1.30
N LEU A 85 4.36 -5.22 1.75
CA LEU A 85 3.69 -4.20 0.93
C LEU A 85 4.71 -3.14 0.50
N GLU A 86 4.91 -3.02 -0.82
CA GLU A 86 5.79 -2.03 -1.45
C GLU A 86 4.98 -1.04 -2.28
N ILE A 87 5.11 0.25 -1.97
CA ILE A 87 4.47 1.33 -2.71
C ILE A 87 5.53 2.16 -3.45
N GLY A 88 5.35 2.32 -4.75
CA GLY A 88 6.20 3.13 -5.62
C GLY A 88 6.23 4.63 -5.30
N ARG A 89 6.97 5.36 -6.15
CA ARG A 89 7.09 6.81 -6.13
C ARG A 89 5.89 7.44 -6.83
N TRP A 90 5.37 8.56 -6.30
CA TRP A 90 4.28 9.33 -6.91
C TRP A 90 2.97 8.55 -7.06
N VAL A 91 2.71 7.59 -6.17
CA VAL A 91 1.48 6.79 -6.18
C VAL A 91 0.33 7.61 -5.61
N HIS A 92 -0.81 7.60 -6.31
CA HIS A 92 -2.05 8.23 -5.87
C HIS A 92 -3.06 7.15 -5.51
N ILE A 93 -3.53 7.15 -4.26
CA ILE A 93 -4.58 6.27 -3.78
C ILE A 93 -5.80 7.16 -3.47
N GLY A 94 -6.86 7.02 -4.27
CA GLY A 94 -8.09 7.77 -4.10
C GLY A 94 -8.82 7.48 -2.78
N ASP A 95 -9.99 8.08 -2.60
CA ASP A 95 -10.76 7.92 -1.38
C ASP A 95 -11.32 6.49 -1.21
N LYS A 96 -11.47 6.05 0.05
CA LYS A 96 -12.11 4.77 0.44
C LYS A 96 -11.48 3.48 -0.11
N ASN A 97 -10.29 3.55 -0.71
CA ASN A 97 -9.60 2.34 -1.16
C ASN A 97 -9.27 1.44 0.03
N THR A 98 -9.49 0.14 -0.16
CA THR A 98 -9.23 -0.92 0.81
C THR A 98 -8.17 -1.85 0.23
N ILE A 99 -6.97 -1.82 0.78
CA ILE A 99 -5.83 -2.62 0.34
C ILE A 99 -5.43 -3.55 1.48
N ARG A 100 -5.44 -4.86 1.24
CA ARG A 100 -5.16 -5.88 2.24
C ARG A 100 -4.11 -6.83 1.70
N ALA A 101 -2.99 -6.94 2.39
CA ALA A 101 -1.98 -7.96 2.16
C ALA A 101 -1.98 -8.90 3.38
N HIS A 102 -2.44 -10.12 3.16
CA HIS A 102 -2.57 -11.14 4.19
C HIS A 102 -1.27 -11.91 4.35
N GLU A 103 -0.82 -12.52 3.25
CA GLU A 103 0.42 -13.27 3.12
C GLU A 103 1.08 -12.85 1.79
N GLY A 104 2.39 -12.99 1.67
CA GLY A 104 3.10 -12.75 0.40
C GLY A 104 3.42 -11.29 0.05
N SER A 105 3.55 -10.96 -1.24
CA SER A 105 4.00 -9.64 -1.70
C SER A 105 2.95 -8.85 -2.48
N LEU A 106 2.69 -7.62 -2.05
CA LEU A 106 1.86 -6.66 -2.79
C LEU A 106 2.71 -5.48 -3.23
N ARG A 107 2.80 -5.25 -4.54
CA ARG A 107 3.71 -4.25 -5.12
C ARG A 107 2.97 -3.27 -6.02
N PHE A 108 3.10 -1.99 -5.72
CA PHE A 108 2.69 -0.90 -6.60
C PHE A 108 3.91 -0.28 -7.28
N GLY A 109 3.86 -0.19 -8.60
CA GLY A 109 4.83 0.52 -9.42
C GLY A 109 4.83 2.03 -9.19
N ASP A 110 5.77 2.73 -9.84
CA ASP A 110 5.85 4.18 -9.78
C ASP A 110 4.68 4.81 -10.57
N LYS A 111 4.16 5.95 -10.10
CA LYS A 111 3.07 6.73 -10.73
C LYS A 111 1.75 5.98 -10.92
N VAL A 112 1.48 4.95 -10.10
CA VAL A 112 0.17 4.29 -10.09
C VAL A 112 -0.89 5.25 -9.57
N VAL A 113 -2.05 5.26 -10.20
CA VAL A 113 -3.22 6.03 -9.80
C VAL A 113 -4.39 5.09 -9.59
N LEU A 114 -4.87 5.02 -8.35
CA LEU A 114 -6.10 4.31 -8.01
C LEU A 114 -7.22 5.33 -7.87
N GLY A 115 -8.33 5.06 -8.56
CA GLY A 115 -9.60 5.75 -8.42
C GLY A 115 -10.20 5.60 -7.01
N ARG A 116 -11.50 5.79 -6.91
CA ARG A 116 -12.25 5.74 -5.66
C ARG A 116 -12.73 4.31 -5.37
N ASP A 117 -12.59 3.92 -4.10
CA ASP A 117 -13.31 2.77 -3.51
C ASP A 117 -12.99 1.44 -4.21
N ASN A 118 -11.70 1.23 -4.50
CA ASN A 118 -11.19 -0.07 -4.97
C ASN A 118 -10.86 -0.98 -3.80
N VAL A 119 -10.92 -2.27 -4.05
CA VAL A 119 -10.56 -3.31 -3.09
C VAL A 119 -9.50 -4.21 -3.69
N ILE A 120 -8.35 -4.30 -3.02
CA ILE A 120 -7.23 -5.17 -3.43
C ILE A 120 -6.93 -6.10 -2.26
N ASN A 121 -7.14 -7.40 -2.48
CA ASN A 121 -6.85 -8.44 -1.50
C ASN A 121 -5.72 -9.34 -2.02
N CYS A 122 -4.56 -9.26 -1.38
CA CYS A 122 -3.36 -10.02 -1.70
C CYS A 122 -3.15 -11.15 -0.69
N TYR A 123 -2.95 -12.38 -1.17
CA TYR A 123 -2.69 -13.59 -0.42
C TYR A 123 -1.33 -14.23 -0.77
N LEU A 124 -0.87 -14.15 -2.01
CA LEU A 124 0.41 -14.68 -2.48
C LEU A 124 1.26 -13.61 -3.15
N ASP A 125 0.83 -13.10 -4.30
CA ASP A 125 1.56 -12.07 -5.04
C ASP A 125 0.64 -11.27 -5.97
N ILE A 126 0.65 -9.95 -5.79
CA ILE A 126 0.00 -9.01 -6.71
C ILE A 126 1.01 -7.92 -7.06
N GLU A 127 1.33 -7.81 -8.35
CA GLU A 127 2.14 -6.71 -8.88
C GLU A 127 1.30 -5.82 -9.81
N ILE A 128 1.19 -4.54 -9.44
CA ILE A 128 0.63 -3.49 -10.28
C ILE A 128 1.78 -2.70 -10.88
N GLY A 129 1.93 -2.78 -12.20
CA GLY A 129 3.01 -2.13 -12.95
C GLY A 129 3.06 -0.61 -12.81
N ALA A 130 4.16 -0.01 -13.28
CA ALA A 130 4.32 1.44 -13.26
C ALA A 130 3.34 2.15 -14.21
N SER A 131 2.91 3.36 -13.85
CA SER A 131 1.98 4.20 -14.60
C SER A 131 0.61 3.58 -14.87
N VAL A 132 0.20 2.59 -14.07
CA VAL A 132 -1.15 2.02 -14.15
C VAL A 132 -2.17 3.00 -13.60
N LEU A 133 -3.26 3.16 -14.35
CA LEU A 133 -4.47 3.84 -13.90
C LEU A 133 -5.54 2.77 -13.64
N MET A 134 -6.04 2.72 -12.41
CA MET A 134 -7.18 1.88 -12.03
C MET A 134 -8.38 2.79 -11.85
N ALA A 135 -9.49 2.43 -12.50
CA ALA A 135 -10.76 3.13 -12.38
C ALA A 135 -11.34 3.00 -10.96
N ASP A 136 -12.54 3.53 -10.78
CA ASP A 136 -13.28 3.40 -9.52
C ASP A 136 -13.92 2.00 -9.42
N TRP A 137 -14.14 1.52 -8.19
CA TRP A 137 -14.87 0.28 -7.91
C TRP A 137 -14.28 -1.01 -8.50
N CYS A 138 -12.97 -1.03 -8.73
CA CYS A 138 -12.25 -2.22 -9.12
C CYS A 138 -12.03 -3.15 -7.92
N TYR A 139 -12.22 -4.46 -8.15
CA TYR A 139 -11.89 -5.52 -7.20
C TYR A 139 -10.78 -6.39 -7.78
N ILE A 140 -9.65 -6.49 -7.07
CA ILE A 140 -8.54 -7.39 -7.41
C ILE A 140 -8.30 -8.34 -6.25
N CYS A 141 -8.18 -9.63 -6.57
CA CYS A 141 -7.77 -10.64 -5.63
C CYS A 141 -6.86 -11.67 -6.30
N ASP A 142 -5.91 -12.19 -5.53
CA ASP A 142 -5.27 -13.46 -5.78
C ASP A 142 -5.69 -14.46 -4.71
N PHE A 143 -5.63 -15.74 -5.06
CA PHE A 143 -5.87 -16.85 -4.17
C PHE A 143 -4.94 -17.99 -4.60
N ASP A 144 -4.59 -18.85 -3.64
CA ASP A 144 -3.94 -20.13 -3.94
C ASP A 144 -4.95 -21.04 -4.67
N HIS A 145 -4.91 -20.98 -6.00
CA HIS A 145 -5.63 -21.93 -6.83
C HIS A 145 -4.70 -23.12 -7.10
N ARG A 146 -5.00 -24.27 -6.51
CA ARG A 146 -4.38 -25.52 -6.96
C ARG A 146 -4.83 -25.81 -8.40
N MET A 147 -3.85 -25.92 -9.30
CA MET A 147 -4.06 -26.15 -10.75
C MET A 147 -3.77 -27.59 -11.18
N ASP A 148 -3.52 -28.48 -10.22
CA ASP A 148 -3.13 -29.88 -10.38
C ASP A 148 -4.25 -30.81 -10.85
N ASP A 149 -5.50 -30.54 -10.47
CA ASP A 149 -6.65 -31.36 -10.86
C ASP A 149 -7.75 -30.53 -11.54
N ILE A 150 -7.91 -30.70 -12.85
CA ILE A 150 -8.93 -29.99 -13.65
C ILE A 150 -10.37 -30.45 -13.37
N THR A 151 -10.57 -31.57 -12.67
CA THR A 151 -11.89 -32.19 -12.44
C THR A 151 -12.64 -31.61 -11.24
N VAL A 152 -11.94 -30.98 -10.29
CA VAL A 152 -12.55 -30.37 -9.11
C VAL A 152 -12.96 -28.92 -9.42
N PRO A 153 -14.11 -28.38 -9.00
CA PRO A 153 -14.42 -26.96 -9.20
C PRO A 153 -13.39 -26.03 -8.53
N ILE A 154 -13.00 -24.93 -9.18
CA ILE A 154 -11.99 -23.97 -8.68
C ILE A 154 -12.27 -23.52 -7.24
N ARG A 155 -13.55 -23.34 -6.88
CA ARG A 155 -13.99 -22.94 -5.53
C ARG A 155 -13.54 -23.89 -4.43
N THR A 156 -13.43 -25.19 -4.71
CA THR A 156 -13.13 -26.23 -3.71
C THR A 156 -11.63 -26.55 -3.64
N ARG A 157 -10.81 -25.86 -4.44
CA ARG A 157 -9.36 -26.10 -4.52
C ARG A 157 -8.53 -25.18 -3.61
N ALA A 158 -9.15 -24.10 -3.11
CA ALA A 158 -8.54 -23.26 -2.09
C ALA A 158 -8.57 -23.99 -0.75
N SER A 159 -7.42 -24.02 -0.06
CA SER A 159 -7.25 -24.61 1.28
C SER A 159 -7.98 -23.83 2.36
#